data_AF-A0A944TNL4-F1
#
_entry.id   AF-A0A944TNL4-F1
#
_cell.length_a   1.000
_cell.length_b   1.000
_cell.length_c   1.000
_cell.angle_alpha   90.00
_cell.angle_beta   90.00
_cell.angle_gamma   90.00
#
_symmetry.space_group_name_H-M   'P 1'
#
loop_
_entity.id
_entity.type
_entity.pdbx_description
1 polymer ?
#
loop_
_entity_poly.entity_id
_entity_poly.type
_entity_poly.pdbx_seq_one_letter_code
_entity_poly.pdbx_strand_id
1 'polypeptide(L)'
;MEVSQKSQLIYDPIYGFIKLTPVEWKIIHTAFYQRLRWIKQLGTSFYVFPGAEHSRFGHSIGVLNNAHRILKSIGLAVSEAELLDDKCQTEEKNFHQSLRLGALMHDLGTFCFSHTTEAAYISFGETTNVKGGKKLKDDHENLGAYIIKNTNFEGGITSILEEYNIDPQYISDLVKGVDKSIIASQILHSEIDCDRMDYLLRDAHYTGLNYGTYDRDYLLHHFQMKKINEHRILTIKHNAIHCVEDFLMSRFAWYSQVIRSPRGSRYDAIVEKITFYMLEKGLIYRYSDLLEMISSDPMKFLHYNDNYFMATVNSSLANGEFDGDKEMKDMVLTFLLEKGTRTIRLPEFEHRLVEQGSTEAKKLMRKAYQKVEEIQALLSKKGKKEDWMIADFPRKDIIFIKSKANIIKDTKSENVLIERDPVKISYEGGNVRLLADVEDSIISRLHDQAHFTPNLFCSHSAYEILVAEGYIE
;
A
#
# COMPACT_ATOMS: atom_id res chain seq x y z
N MET A 1 22.66 34.36 15.95
CA MET A 1 23.06 33.06 16.51
C MET A 1 23.15 32.09 15.35
N GLU A 2 24.34 31.63 15.01
CA GLU A 2 24.54 30.55 14.05
C GLU A 2 23.72 29.35 14.51
N VAL A 3 22.79 28.90 13.67
CA VAL A 3 22.12 27.62 13.88
C VAL A 3 23.21 26.57 13.72
N SER A 4 23.76 26.14 14.86
CA SER A 4 24.53 24.90 14.98
C SER A 4 23.91 23.86 14.03
N GLN A 5 24.73 23.22 13.19
CA GLN A 5 24.36 22.08 12.37
C GLN A 5 23.79 20.98 13.28
N LYS A 6 22.54 21.14 13.71
CA LYS A 6 21.79 20.09 14.38
C LYS A 6 21.72 18.97 13.36
N SER A 7 22.36 17.86 13.70
CA SER A 7 22.38 16.68 12.87
C SER A 7 20.93 16.31 12.50
N GLN A 8 20.58 16.42 11.21
CA GLN A 8 19.28 16.06 10.64
C GLN A 8 19.15 14.53 10.64
N LEU A 9 19.02 13.97 11.84
CA LEU A 9 19.03 12.53 12.11
C LEU A 9 17.72 12.11 12.74
N ILE A 10 17.25 10.93 12.36
CA ILE A 10 16.15 10.21 13.00
C ILE A 10 16.67 8.84 13.42
N TYR A 11 16.33 8.40 14.64
CA TYR A 11 16.58 7.03 15.06
C TYR A 11 15.34 6.19 14.75
N ASP A 12 15.48 5.23 13.85
CA ASP A 12 14.46 4.26 13.48
C ASP A 12 14.72 2.91 14.17
N PRO A 13 13.69 2.22 14.69
CA PRO A 13 13.87 0.97 15.43
C PRO A 13 14.41 -0.20 14.60
N ILE A 14 14.25 -0.15 13.27
CA ILE A 14 14.72 -1.21 12.36
C ILE A 14 16.12 -0.86 11.84
N TYR A 15 16.35 0.41 11.54
CA TYR A 15 17.52 0.84 10.75
C TYR A 15 18.54 1.67 11.54
N GLY A 16 18.27 2.01 12.79
CA GLY A 16 19.11 2.90 13.59
C GLY A 16 19.08 4.33 13.06
N PHE A 17 20.22 5.01 13.04
CA PHE A 17 20.31 6.40 12.60
C PHE A 17 20.14 6.55 11.07
N ILE A 18 19.12 7.30 10.68
CA ILE A 18 18.85 7.71 9.30
C ILE A 18 19.13 9.21 9.16
N LYS A 19 19.97 9.56 8.20
CA LYS A 19 20.33 10.94 7.88
C LYS A 19 19.45 11.50 6.77
N LEU A 20 18.96 12.70 7.01
CA LEU A 20 18.12 13.47 6.09
C LEU A 20 18.91 14.64 5.52
N THR A 21 18.57 15.01 4.28
CA THR A 21 19.04 16.25 3.65
C THR A 21 18.22 17.45 4.13
N PRO A 22 18.66 18.70 3.88
CA PRO A 22 17.92 19.86 4.32
C PRO A 22 16.50 19.97 3.76
N VAL A 23 16.30 19.62 2.48
CA VAL A 23 14.97 19.59 1.86
C VAL A 23 14.07 18.51 2.50
N GLU A 24 14.61 17.32 2.73
CA GLU A 24 13.88 16.22 3.39
C GLU A 24 13.50 16.61 4.82
N TRP A 25 14.42 17.26 5.55
CA TRP A 25 14.17 17.76 6.89
C TRP A 25 13.03 18.77 6.91
N LYS A 26 12.98 19.71 5.96
CA LYS A 26 11.86 20.65 5.85
C LYS A 26 10.55 19.94 5.53
N ILE A 27 10.54 19.02 4.58
CA ILE A 27 9.35 18.25 4.17
C ILE A 27 8.75 17.49 5.35
N ILE A 28 9.57 16.78 6.13
CA ILE A 28 9.04 15.99 7.24
C ILE A 28 8.40 16.86 8.34
N HIS A 29 8.73 18.16 8.42
CA HIS A 29 8.18 19.10 9.40
C HIS A 29 6.95 19.87 8.87
N THR A 30 6.41 19.51 7.71
CA THR A 30 5.15 20.06 7.19
C THR A 30 3.93 19.40 7.83
N ALA A 31 2.79 20.08 7.79
CA ALA A 31 1.50 19.52 8.20
C ALA A 31 1.17 18.23 7.42
N PHE A 32 1.45 18.21 6.11
CA PHE A 32 1.20 17.06 5.24
C PHE A 32 1.95 15.81 5.68
N TYR A 33 3.22 15.95 6.05
CA TYR A 33 4.04 14.82 6.47
C TYR A 33 3.78 14.41 7.93
N GLN A 34 3.64 15.39 8.84
CA GLN A 34 3.38 15.11 10.25
C GLN A 34 2.06 14.36 10.45
N ARG A 35 1.05 14.60 9.59
CA ARG A 35 -0.22 13.87 9.54
C ARG A 35 -0.02 12.34 9.56
N LEU A 36 1.00 11.82 8.88
CA LEU A 36 1.31 10.39 8.80
C LEU A 36 1.65 9.75 10.16
N ARG A 37 1.87 10.53 11.22
CA ARG A 37 2.04 10.02 12.60
C ARG A 37 0.77 9.40 13.16
N TRP A 38 -0.38 9.87 12.69
CA TRP A 38 -1.71 9.47 13.19
C TRP A 38 -2.48 8.62 12.19
N ILE A 39 -1.77 8.00 11.24
CA ILE A 39 -2.32 7.04 10.29
C ILE A 39 -1.58 5.72 10.48
N LYS A 40 -2.28 4.70 10.97
CA LYS A 40 -1.70 3.37 11.18
C LYS A 40 -1.37 2.72 9.85
N GLN A 41 -0.19 2.11 9.76
CA GLN A 41 0.28 1.41 8.56
C GLN A 41 -0.66 0.28 8.15
N LEU A 42 -1.04 -0.57 9.11
CA LEU A 42 -1.79 -1.80 8.87
C LEU A 42 -3.30 -1.66 9.09
N GLY A 43 -3.85 -0.46 8.96
CA GLY A 43 -5.28 -0.21 9.07
C GLY A 43 -5.85 -0.73 10.39
N THR A 44 -6.77 -1.69 10.31
CA THR A 44 -7.43 -2.28 11.49
C THR A 44 -6.70 -3.50 12.08
N SER A 45 -5.52 -3.85 11.58
CA SER A 45 -4.79 -5.06 12.04
C SER A 45 -4.45 -5.06 13.54
N PHE A 46 -4.48 -3.90 14.21
CA PHE A 46 -4.27 -3.79 15.65
C PHE A 46 -5.32 -4.55 16.49
N TYR A 47 -6.52 -4.85 15.94
CA TYR A 47 -7.49 -5.75 16.59
C TYR A 47 -6.99 -7.20 16.69
N VAL A 48 -6.09 -7.62 15.79
CA VAL A 48 -5.52 -8.98 15.80
C VAL A 48 -4.11 -8.98 16.39
N PHE A 49 -3.33 -7.95 16.11
CA PHE A 49 -1.95 -7.80 16.53
C PHE A 49 -1.80 -6.51 17.34
N PRO A 50 -1.90 -6.54 18.67
CA PRO A 50 -1.87 -5.32 19.50
C PRO A 50 -0.61 -4.47 19.35
N GLY A 51 0.48 -5.03 18.81
CA GLY A 51 1.71 -4.29 18.49
C GLY A 51 1.71 -3.55 17.15
N ALA A 52 0.75 -3.84 16.25
CA ALA A 52 0.60 -3.24 14.91
C ALA A 52 0.05 -1.80 14.96
N GLU A 53 0.67 -0.98 15.81
CA GLU A 53 0.33 0.40 16.14
C GLU A 53 1.23 1.40 15.42
N HIS A 54 2.21 0.93 14.64
CA HIS A 54 3.13 1.78 13.89
C HIS A 54 2.43 2.55 12.79
N SER A 55 2.97 3.74 12.50
CA SER A 55 2.36 4.69 11.59
C SER A 55 3.10 4.80 10.26
N ARG A 56 2.40 5.35 9.26
CA ARG A 56 2.96 5.63 7.93
C ARG A 56 4.18 6.55 7.96
N PHE A 57 4.28 7.43 8.97
CA PHE A 57 5.44 8.31 9.18
C PHE A 57 6.76 7.53 9.28
N GLY A 58 6.81 6.51 10.15
CA GLY A 58 8.02 5.71 10.32
C GLY A 58 8.34 4.88 9.08
N HIS A 59 7.29 4.32 8.47
CA HIS A 59 7.39 3.57 7.22
C HIS A 59 8.01 4.40 6.10
N SER A 60 7.46 5.56 5.78
CA SER A 60 7.96 6.43 4.70
C SER A 60 9.42 6.90 4.89
N ILE A 61 9.87 7.14 6.12
CA ILE A 61 11.29 7.40 6.42
C ILE A 61 12.15 6.16 6.13
N GLY A 62 11.64 4.98 6.49
CA GLY A 62 12.28 3.71 6.21
C GLY A 62 12.40 3.41 4.72
N VAL A 63 11.36 3.71 3.94
CA VAL A 63 11.34 3.61 2.47
C VAL A 63 12.40 4.52 1.86
N LEU A 64 12.52 5.78 2.30
CA LEU A 64 13.62 6.67 1.90
C LEU A 64 15.00 6.06 2.20
N ASN A 65 15.19 5.47 3.38
CA ASN A 65 16.46 4.85 3.73
C ASN A 65 16.78 3.67 2.80
N ASN A 66 15.80 2.82 2.51
CA ASN A 66 15.97 1.69 1.59
C ASN A 66 16.30 2.19 0.17
N ALA A 67 15.60 3.21 -0.35
CA ALA A 67 15.91 3.81 -1.65
C ALA A 67 17.36 4.32 -1.72
N HIS A 68 17.82 5.00 -0.67
CA HIS A 68 19.21 5.46 -0.56
C HIS A 68 20.22 4.31 -0.53
N ARG A 69 19.92 3.23 0.21
CA ARG A 69 20.79 2.05 0.30
C ARG A 69 20.86 1.29 -1.02
N ILE A 70 19.76 1.20 -1.77
CA ILE A 70 19.74 0.63 -3.12
C ILE A 70 20.64 1.47 -4.03
N LEU A 71 20.46 2.79 -4.05
CA LEU A 71 21.27 3.71 -4.87
C LEU A 71 22.78 3.61 -4.58
N LYS A 72 23.15 3.48 -3.29
CA LYS A 72 24.54 3.21 -2.89
C LYS A 72 25.05 1.89 -3.44
N SER A 73 24.25 0.82 -3.32
CA SER A 73 24.64 -0.52 -3.72
C SER A 73 24.86 -0.65 -5.23
N ILE A 74 24.07 0.08 -6.02
CA ILE A 74 24.16 0.07 -7.49
C ILE A 74 25.08 1.17 -8.07
N GLY A 75 25.78 1.93 -7.22
CA GLY A 75 26.73 2.97 -7.65
C GLY A 75 26.08 4.22 -8.27
N LEU A 76 24.81 4.51 -7.95
CA LEU A 76 24.09 5.70 -8.40
C LEU A 76 23.91 6.76 -7.30
N ALA A 77 24.41 6.51 -6.10
CA ALA A 77 24.43 7.49 -5.04
C ALA A 77 25.66 8.42 -5.18
N VAL A 78 25.41 9.73 -5.18
CA VAL A 78 26.47 10.73 -4.95
C VAL A 78 27.04 10.64 -3.53
N SER A 79 28.19 11.30 -3.32
CA SER A 79 28.82 11.37 -2.00
C SER A 79 27.91 12.05 -0.96
N GLU A 80 28.12 11.75 0.32
CA GLU A 80 27.33 12.36 1.38
C GLU A 80 27.50 13.89 1.45
N ALA A 81 28.72 14.38 1.23
CA ALA A 81 28.98 15.82 1.18
C ALA A 81 28.21 16.50 0.03
N GLU A 82 28.17 15.86 -1.14
CA GLU A 82 27.44 16.38 -2.31
C GLU A 82 25.92 16.31 -2.12
N LEU A 83 25.41 15.23 -1.51
CA LEU A 83 23.99 15.07 -1.22
C LEU A 83 23.47 16.12 -0.23
N LEU A 84 24.29 16.51 0.75
CA LEU A 84 23.94 17.47 1.79
C LEU A 84 24.18 18.93 1.40
N ASP A 85 24.89 19.17 0.30
CA ASP A 85 25.14 20.53 -0.19
C ASP A 85 23.95 21.00 -1.05
N ASP A 86 23.09 21.84 -0.47
CA ASP A 86 21.93 22.43 -1.14
C ASP A 86 22.31 23.23 -2.40
N LYS A 87 23.54 23.73 -2.49
CA LYS A 87 24.03 24.50 -3.64
C LYS A 87 24.50 23.62 -4.79
N CYS A 88 24.82 22.35 -4.53
CA CYS A 88 25.18 21.41 -5.58
C CYS A 88 23.91 21.02 -6.39
N GLN A 89 23.99 21.03 -7.72
CA GLN A 89 22.85 20.79 -8.62
C GLN A 89 23.27 19.91 -9.81
N THR A 90 24.14 18.93 -9.58
CA THR A 90 24.54 17.93 -10.58
C THR A 90 23.35 17.04 -10.95
N GLU A 91 23.34 16.50 -12.17
CA GLU A 91 22.29 15.58 -12.62
C GLU A 91 22.21 14.36 -11.70
N GLU A 92 23.37 13.82 -11.29
CA GLU A 92 23.48 12.68 -10.40
C GLU A 92 22.92 12.97 -8.99
N LYS A 93 23.23 14.14 -8.41
CA LYS A 93 22.65 14.54 -7.12
C LYS A 93 21.15 14.71 -7.26
N ASN A 94 20.68 15.39 -8.30
CA ASN A 94 19.25 15.65 -8.50
C ASN A 94 18.47 14.35 -8.70
N PHE A 95 19.01 13.37 -9.43
CA PHE A 95 18.44 12.04 -9.55
C PHE A 95 18.39 11.30 -8.22
N HIS A 96 19.50 11.26 -7.46
CA HIS A 96 19.57 10.63 -6.15
C HIS A 96 18.59 11.27 -5.15
N GLN A 97 18.58 12.60 -5.06
CA GLN A 97 17.70 13.36 -4.18
C GLN A 97 16.22 13.16 -4.55
N SER A 98 15.89 13.15 -5.84
CA SER A 98 14.51 12.97 -6.31
C SER A 98 13.97 11.58 -5.98
N LEU A 99 14.78 10.52 -6.11
CA LEU A 99 14.37 9.17 -5.70
C LEU A 99 14.16 9.06 -4.19
N ARG A 100 15.03 9.67 -3.38
CA ARG A 100 14.82 9.75 -1.93
C ARG A 100 13.54 10.50 -1.58
N LEU A 101 13.24 11.59 -2.28
CA LEU A 101 12.02 12.38 -2.08
C LEU A 101 10.76 11.65 -2.53
N GLY A 102 10.81 10.96 -3.68
CA GLY A 102 9.73 10.10 -4.15
C GLY A 102 9.43 9.00 -3.13
N ALA A 103 10.48 8.33 -2.63
CA ALA A 103 10.36 7.33 -1.56
C ALA A 103 9.80 7.92 -0.25
N LEU A 104 10.26 9.11 0.15
CA LEU A 104 9.79 9.78 1.36
C LEU A 104 8.31 10.16 1.27
N MET A 105 7.85 10.60 0.10
CA MET A 105 6.53 11.21 -0.06
C MET A 105 5.49 10.31 -0.73
N HIS A 106 5.82 9.07 -1.08
CA HIS A 106 4.92 8.16 -1.81
C HIS A 106 3.56 7.98 -1.13
N ASP A 107 3.54 8.09 0.19
CA ASP A 107 2.37 7.84 1.04
C ASP A 107 1.68 9.11 1.57
N LEU A 108 2.06 10.32 1.14
CA LEU A 108 1.47 11.57 1.65
C LEU A 108 -0.06 11.63 1.53
N GLY A 109 -0.62 11.00 0.49
CA GLY A 109 -2.05 10.99 0.20
C GLY A 109 -2.84 9.87 0.88
N THR A 110 -2.26 9.11 1.79
CA THR A 110 -2.95 7.98 2.43
C THR A 110 -4.16 8.42 3.26
N PHE A 111 -5.21 7.61 3.24
CA PHE A 111 -6.46 7.88 3.93
C PHE A 111 -6.41 7.43 5.40
N CYS A 112 -7.46 7.74 6.17
CA CYS A 112 -7.63 7.21 7.51
C CYS A 112 -7.61 5.67 7.47
N PHE A 113 -6.93 5.01 8.40
CA PHE A 113 -6.72 3.56 8.38
C PHE A 113 -6.20 3.05 7.02
N SER A 114 -5.35 3.82 6.35
CA SER A 114 -4.57 3.31 5.22
C SER A 114 -5.45 2.89 4.02
N HIS A 115 -5.23 1.69 3.48
CA HIS A 115 -6.00 1.18 2.34
C HIS A 115 -7.44 0.79 2.72
N THR A 116 -7.75 0.68 4.01
CA THR A 116 -9.06 0.24 4.51
C THR A 116 -10.16 1.20 4.07
N THR A 117 -10.03 2.51 4.36
CA THR A 117 -11.07 3.47 3.95
C THR A 117 -10.92 3.88 2.48
N GLU A 118 -9.69 3.85 1.94
CA GLU A 118 -9.41 4.19 0.53
C GLU A 118 -10.32 3.41 -0.44
N ALA A 119 -10.50 2.12 -0.18
CA ALA A 119 -11.37 1.25 -0.97
C ALA A 119 -12.81 1.80 -1.12
N ALA A 120 -13.34 2.47 -0.10
CA ALA A 120 -14.64 3.12 -0.13
C ALA A 120 -14.63 4.43 -0.93
N TYR A 121 -13.58 5.26 -0.81
CA TYR A 121 -13.44 6.47 -1.62
C TYR A 121 -13.34 6.16 -3.12
N ILE A 122 -12.57 5.12 -3.48
CA ILE A 122 -12.47 4.64 -4.87
C ILE A 122 -13.83 4.18 -5.40
N SER A 123 -14.56 3.39 -4.60
CA SER A 123 -15.89 2.87 -4.98
C SER A 123 -16.92 3.98 -5.10
N PHE A 124 -16.89 4.95 -4.18
CA PHE A 124 -17.76 6.13 -4.21
C PHE A 124 -17.45 7.00 -5.42
N GLY A 125 -16.16 7.19 -5.71
CA GLY A 125 -15.64 7.79 -6.93
C GLY A 125 -16.24 9.17 -7.21
N GLU A 126 -16.35 10.01 -6.18
CA GLU A 126 -16.98 11.33 -6.26
C GLU A 126 -16.40 12.14 -7.41
N THR A 127 -15.08 12.26 -7.48
CA THR A 127 -14.41 13.07 -8.51
C THR A 127 -14.08 12.25 -9.75
N THR A 128 -13.87 10.94 -9.57
CA THR A 128 -13.65 9.98 -10.65
C THR A 128 -14.83 9.93 -11.64
N ASN A 129 -16.06 9.94 -11.13
CA ASN A 129 -17.29 9.71 -11.91
C ASN A 129 -17.92 11.00 -12.49
N VAL A 130 -17.28 12.17 -12.27
CA VAL A 130 -17.79 13.46 -12.80
C VAL A 130 -17.74 13.48 -14.33
N LYS A 131 -18.87 13.81 -14.96
CA LYS A 131 -18.96 13.98 -16.42
C LYS A 131 -18.04 15.14 -16.87
N GLY A 132 -17.10 14.84 -17.77
CA GLY A 132 -16.15 15.82 -18.30
C GLY A 132 -14.92 16.08 -17.41
N GLY A 133 -14.81 15.42 -16.25
CA GLY A 133 -13.62 15.49 -15.40
C GLY A 133 -12.43 14.69 -15.95
N LYS A 134 -11.26 14.83 -15.31
CA LYS A 134 -10.03 14.10 -15.67
C LYS A 134 -10.11 12.57 -15.46
N LYS A 135 -11.19 12.07 -14.82
CA LYS A 135 -11.43 10.66 -14.47
C LYS A 135 -10.25 10.01 -13.74
N LEU A 136 -9.54 10.78 -12.93
CA LEU A 136 -8.51 10.26 -12.04
C LEU A 136 -9.21 9.51 -10.90
N LYS A 137 -8.57 8.43 -10.45
CA LYS A 137 -9.08 7.61 -9.37
C LYS A 137 -8.94 8.35 -8.04
N ASP A 138 -9.97 8.28 -7.21
CA ASP A 138 -9.99 8.88 -5.86
C ASP A 138 -9.16 8.01 -4.89
N ASP A 139 -7.85 7.95 -5.12
CA ASP A 139 -6.88 7.09 -4.40
C ASP A 139 -5.70 7.88 -3.82
N HIS A 140 -4.87 7.20 -3.03
CA HIS A 140 -3.83 7.86 -2.24
C HIS A 140 -2.69 8.38 -3.13
N GLU A 141 -2.38 7.69 -4.23
CA GLU A 141 -1.38 8.13 -5.20
C GLU A 141 -1.78 9.46 -5.85
N ASN A 142 -3.04 9.61 -6.26
CA ASN A 142 -3.52 10.86 -6.85
C ASN A 142 -3.69 11.97 -5.80
N LEU A 143 -4.07 11.64 -4.57
CA LEU A 143 -4.14 12.62 -3.49
C LEU A 143 -2.74 13.11 -3.09
N GLY A 144 -1.76 12.21 -2.99
CA GLY A 144 -0.35 12.55 -2.71
C GLY A 144 0.25 13.41 -3.83
N ALA A 145 0.01 13.04 -5.08
CA ALA A 145 0.39 13.87 -6.23
C ALA A 145 -0.26 15.25 -6.22
N TYR A 146 -1.49 15.36 -5.71
CA TYR A 146 -2.16 16.65 -5.56
C TYR A 146 -1.48 17.51 -4.48
N ILE A 147 -1.14 16.94 -3.32
CA ILE A 147 -0.36 17.63 -2.26
C ILE A 147 0.96 18.17 -2.82
N ILE A 148 1.71 17.34 -3.55
CA ILE A 148 3.02 17.71 -4.11
C ILE A 148 2.92 18.89 -5.07
N LYS A 149 1.81 19.01 -5.83
CA LYS A 149 1.69 19.97 -6.94
C LYS A 149 0.85 21.22 -6.66
N ASN A 150 0.07 21.24 -5.59
CA ASN A 150 -0.94 22.29 -5.35
C ASN A 150 -0.79 22.97 -3.99
N THR A 151 0.41 22.95 -3.41
CA THR A 151 0.71 23.57 -2.11
C THR A 151 1.78 24.65 -2.24
N ASN A 152 1.59 25.59 -3.18
CA ASN A 152 2.52 26.70 -3.40
C ASN A 152 2.20 27.89 -2.47
N PHE A 153 2.45 27.69 -1.19
CA PHE A 153 2.34 28.67 -0.12
C PHE A 153 3.38 28.36 0.98
N GLU A 154 3.56 29.26 1.94
CA GLU A 154 4.54 29.08 3.02
C GLU A 154 4.31 27.77 3.80
N GLY A 155 5.33 26.90 3.83
CA GLY A 155 5.26 25.58 4.48
C GLY A 155 4.56 24.49 3.66
N GLY A 156 4.11 24.79 2.44
CA GLY A 156 3.58 23.82 1.49
C GLY A 156 4.68 23.03 0.77
N ILE A 157 4.37 21.80 0.35
CA ILE A 157 5.32 20.89 -0.30
C ILE A 157 5.80 21.45 -1.63
N THR A 158 4.91 22.00 -2.45
CA THR A 158 5.27 22.59 -3.76
C THR A 158 6.27 23.74 -3.56
N SER A 159 6.00 24.64 -2.61
CA SER A 159 6.87 25.77 -2.30
C SER A 159 8.26 25.32 -1.83
N ILE A 160 8.32 24.29 -0.96
CA ILE A 160 9.59 23.74 -0.49
C ILE A 160 10.38 23.09 -1.64
N LEU A 161 9.74 22.33 -2.52
CA LEU A 161 10.45 21.73 -3.66
C LEU A 161 11.03 22.80 -4.60
N GLU A 162 10.25 23.85 -4.90
CA GLU A 162 10.67 24.97 -5.73
C GLU A 162 11.84 25.76 -5.10
N GLU A 163 11.85 25.97 -3.78
CA GLU A 163 12.96 26.61 -3.04
C GLU A 163 14.30 25.89 -3.28
N TYR A 164 14.26 24.57 -3.46
CA TYR A 164 15.44 23.73 -3.68
C TYR A 164 15.71 23.40 -5.15
N ASN A 165 15.01 24.07 -6.09
CA ASN A 165 15.07 23.83 -7.54
C ASN A 165 14.70 22.40 -7.96
N ILE A 166 13.78 21.77 -7.23
CA ILE A 166 13.27 20.43 -7.54
C ILE A 166 11.90 20.56 -8.20
N ASP A 167 11.73 19.95 -9.37
CA ASP A 167 10.46 19.98 -10.10
C ASP A 167 9.37 19.15 -9.38
N PRO A 168 8.28 19.78 -8.87
CA PRO A 168 7.18 19.06 -8.23
C PRO A 168 6.48 18.06 -9.17
N GLN A 169 6.46 18.33 -10.47
CA GLN A 169 5.84 17.43 -11.44
C GLN A 169 6.66 16.15 -11.59
N TYR A 170 7.99 16.25 -11.66
CA TYR A 170 8.86 15.07 -11.66
C TYR A 170 8.69 14.21 -10.40
N ILE A 171 8.64 14.81 -9.21
CA ILE A 171 8.41 14.07 -7.96
C ILE A 171 7.02 13.42 -7.93
N SER A 172 5.98 14.13 -8.41
CA SER A 172 4.64 13.56 -8.59
C SER A 172 4.65 12.34 -9.50
N ASP A 173 5.43 12.35 -10.59
CA ASP A 173 5.48 11.22 -11.54
C ASP A 173 6.23 10.01 -10.96
N LEU A 174 7.27 10.26 -10.15
CA LEU A 174 7.93 9.23 -9.35
C LEU A 174 6.97 8.59 -8.35
N VAL A 175 6.24 9.39 -7.58
CA VAL A 175 5.28 8.89 -6.57
C VAL A 175 4.17 8.06 -7.23
N LYS A 176 3.67 8.47 -8.39
CA LYS A 176 2.65 7.73 -9.13
C LYS A 176 3.17 6.53 -9.91
N GLY A 177 4.49 6.32 -9.96
CA GLY A 177 5.10 5.25 -10.73
C GLY A 177 4.91 5.36 -12.25
N VAL A 178 4.71 6.58 -12.77
CA VAL A 178 4.51 6.86 -14.20
C VAL A 178 5.74 7.51 -14.86
N ASP A 179 6.83 7.67 -14.11
CA ASP A 179 8.09 8.17 -14.64
C ASP A 179 8.68 7.26 -15.73
N LYS A 180 9.43 7.87 -16.66
CA LYS A 180 10.03 7.18 -17.80
C LYS A 180 11.28 6.38 -17.45
N SER A 181 11.93 6.68 -16.31
CA SER A 181 13.12 5.96 -15.88
C SER A 181 12.74 4.60 -15.31
N ILE A 182 13.04 3.54 -16.06
CA ILE A 182 12.76 2.15 -15.66
C ILE A 182 13.41 1.83 -14.33
N ILE A 183 14.68 2.24 -14.12
CA ILE A 183 15.37 2.00 -12.86
C ILE A 183 14.72 2.76 -11.69
N ALA A 184 14.19 3.96 -11.92
CA ALA A 184 13.48 4.71 -10.88
C ALA A 184 12.17 3.99 -10.50
N SER A 185 11.41 3.57 -11.51
CA SER A 185 10.21 2.76 -11.33
C SER A 185 10.51 1.42 -10.65
N GLN A 186 11.66 0.80 -10.92
CA GLN A 186 12.07 -0.44 -10.26
C GLN A 186 12.45 -0.25 -8.80
N ILE A 187 13.11 0.86 -8.48
CA ILE A 187 13.49 1.18 -7.10
C ILE A 187 12.27 1.51 -6.24
N LEU A 188 11.25 2.17 -6.81
CA LEU A 188 10.08 2.68 -6.06
C LEU A 188 8.82 1.78 -6.16
N HIS A 189 8.62 1.06 -7.26
CA HIS A 189 7.31 0.46 -7.63
C HIS A 189 7.38 -0.94 -8.24
N SER A 190 8.36 -1.77 -7.89
CA SER A 190 8.51 -3.14 -8.44
C SER A 190 8.34 -4.26 -7.43
N GLU A 191 8.24 -5.49 -7.89
CA GLU A 191 8.14 -6.67 -7.02
C GLU A 191 9.15 -6.70 -5.87
N ILE A 192 10.34 -6.14 -6.05
CA ILE A 192 11.34 -5.92 -5.00
C ILE A 192 11.81 -4.46 -5.08
N ASP A 193 11.15 -3.61 -4.31
CA ASP A 193 11.38 -2.16 -4.25
C ASP A 193 11.60 -1.68 -2.80
N CYS A 194 11.95 -0.41 -2.62
CA CYS A 194 12.24 0.14 -1.30
C CYS A 194 11.02 0.17 -0.36
N ASP A 195 9.80 0.24 -0.92
CA ASP A 195 8.54 0.24 -0.18
C ASP A 195 8.31 -1.14 0.47
N ARG A 196 8.28 -2.19 -0.37
CA ARG A 196 8.12 -3.58 0.06
C ARG A 196 9.25 -4.03 0.98
N MET A 197 10.47 -3.55 0.74
CA MET A 197 11.58 -3.79 1.65
C MET A 197 11.33 -3.23 3.06
N ASP A 198 10.67 -2.08 3.18
CA ASP A 198 10.40 -1.52 4.50
C ASP A 198 9.22 -2.20 5.19
N TYR A 199 8.05 -2.25 4.53
CA TYR A 199 6.86 -2.73 5.23
C TYR A 199 7.01 -4.19 5.66
N LEU A 200 7.70 -5.04 4.89
CA LEU A 200 7.86 -6.44 5.28
C LEU A 200 8.62 -6.59 6.61
N LEU A 201 9.73 -5.87 6.78
CA LEU A 201 10.51 -5.90 8.03
C LEU A 201 9.80 -5.16 9.15
N ARG A 202 9.18 -4.02 8.85
CA ARG A 202 8.49 -3.19 9.84
C ARG A 202 7.25 -3.88 10.38
N ASP A 203 6.42 -4.40 9.50
CA ASP A 203 5.21 -5.10 9.88
C ASP A 203 5.54 -6.38 10.63
N ALA A 204 6.56 -7.13 10.23
CA ALA A 204 7.05 -8.28 11.00
C ALA A 204 7.48 -7.86 12.42
N HIS A 205 8.26 -6.79 12.55
CA HIS A 205 8.71 -6.27 13.85
C HIS A 205 7.54 -5.89 14.76
N TYR A 206 6.56 -5.13 14.26
CA TYR A 206 5.46 -4.61 15.07
C TYR A 206 4.33 -5.61 15.29
N THR A 207 4.08 -6.53 14.35
CA THR A 207 3.11 -7.63 14.56
C THR A 207 3.68 -8.73 15.46
N GLY A 208 5.01 -8.84 15.59
CA GLY A 208 5.69 -9.93 16.28
C GLY A 208 5.68 -11.25 15.50
N LEU A 209 5.22 -11.23 14.24
CA LEU A 209 5.25 -12.38 13.35
C LEU A 209 6.55 -12.37 12.54
N ASN A 210 7.14 -13.56 12.35
CA ASN A 210 8.27 -13.70 11.45
C ASN A 210 7.85 -13.75 9.95
N TYR A 211 6.56 -13.58 9.65
CA TYR A 211 6.11 -13.41 8.27
C TYR A 211 6.51 -12.01 7.79
N GLY A 212 7.47 -11.94 6.85
CA GLY A 212 8.03 -10.67 6.39
C GLY A 212 9.54 -10.53 6.60
N THR A 213 10.18 -11.45 7.33
CA THR A 213 11.63 -11.39 7.56
C THR A 213 12.43 -11.92 6.37
N TYR A 214 13.36 -11.12 5.87
CA TYR A 214 14.35 -11.51 4.86
C TYR A 214 15.69 -10.80 5.14
N ASP A 215 16.79 -11.28 4.54
CA ASP A 215 18.10 -10.65 4.73
C ASP A 215 18.26 -9.41 3.85
N ARG A 216 17.92 -8.25 4.42
CA ARG A 216 18.01 -6.96 3.73
C ARG A 216 19.41 -6.61 3.29
N ASP A 217 20.40 -6.78 4.15
CA ASP A 217 21.76 -6.30 3.87
C ASP A 217 22.46 -7.20 2.85
N TYR A 218 22.18 -8.51 2.88
CA TYR A 218 22.59 -9.43 1.83
C TYR A 218 21.93 -9.10 0.49
N LEU A 219 20.61 -8.83 0.47
CA LEU A 219 19.91 -8.42 -0.76
C LEU A 219 20.50 -7.12 -1.33
N LEU A 220 20.70 -6.10 -0.48
CA LEU A 220 21.31 -4.82 -0.84
C LEU A 220 22.68 -5.01 -1.48
N HIS A 221 23.56 -5.82 -0.87
CA HIS A 221 24.89 -6.11 -1.39
C HIS A 221 24.87 -6.70 -2.81
N HIS A 222 23.80 -7.40 -3.18
CA HIS A 222 23.68 -8.10 -4.45
C HIS A 222 22.86 -7.36 -5.51
N PHE A 223 22.30 -6.18 -5.20
CA PHE A 223 21.74 -5.31 -6.22
C PHE A 223 22.83 -4.81 -7.18
N GLN A 224 22.49 -4.75 -8.46
CA GLN A 224 23.34 -4.20 -9.52
C GLN A 224 22.53 -3.40 -10.53
N MET A 225 23.11 -2.31 -11.03
CA MET A 225 22.62 -1.67 -12.24
C MET A 225 23.24 -2.33 -13.48
N LYS A 226 22.41 -2.67 -14.46
CA LYS A 226 22.84 -3.08 -15.80
C LYS A 226 22.26 -2.13 -16.84
N LYS A 227 22.95 -1.99 -17.97
CA LYS A 227 22.43 -1.30 -19.14
C LYS A 227 21.92 -2.32 -20.15
N ILE A 228 20.66 -2.20 -20.54
CA ILE A 228 20.06 -2.96 -21.64
C ILE A 228 19.59 -1.92 -22.64
N ASN A 229 20.20 -1.91 -23.83
CA ASN A 229 20.09 -0.80 -24.79
C ASN A 229 20.47 0.53 -24.09
N GLU A 230 19.65 1.57 -24.24
CA GLU A 230 19.85 2.88 -23.59
C GLU A 230 19.28 2.96 -22.16
N HIS A 231 18.67 1.87 -21.67
CA HIS A 231 17.99 1.86 -20.38
C HIS A 231 18.85 1.27 -19.27
N ARG A 232 18.89 1.97 -18.13
CA ARG A 232 19.39 1.42 -16.88
C ARG A 232 18.30 0.57 -16.25
N ILE A 233 18.64 -0.62 -15.78
CA ILE A 233 17.73 -1.52 -15.07
C ILE A 233 18.37 -2.02 -13.77
N LEU A 234 17.54 -2.27 -12.77
CA LEU A 234 17.91 -2.93 -11.53
C LEU A 234 17.90 -4.45 -11.74
N THR A 235 18.99 -5.10 -11.34
CA THR A 235 19.14 -6.55 -11.35
C THR A 235 19.70 -7.03 -10.03
N ILE A 236 19.54 -8.31 -9.72
CA ILE A 236 20.11 -8.95 -8.54
C ILE A 236 21.07 -10.04 -9.03
N LYS A 237 22.27 -10.13 -8.44
CA LYS A 237 23.21 -11.20 -8.82
C LYS A 237 22.61 -12.58 -8.55
N HIS A 238 22.85 -13.52 -9.46
CA HIS A 238 22.33 -14.89 -9.38
C HIS A 238 22.73 -15.62 -8.09
N ASN A 239 23.92 -15.38 -7.54
CA ASN A 239 24.35 -15.99 -6.27
C ASN A 239 23.52 -15.57 -5.03
N ALA A 240 22.61 -14.59 -5.17
CA ALA A 240 21.67 -14.20 -4.13
C ALA A 240 20.23 -14.69 -4.39
N ILE A 241 20.05 -15.65 -5.31
CA ILE A 241 18.73 -16.15 -5.70
C ILE A 241 17.87 -16.55 -4.50
N HIS A 242 18.41 -17.29 -3.53
CA HIS A 242 17.63 -17.72 -2.36
C HIS A 242 17.17 -16.55 -1.49
N CYS A 243 17.95 -15.47 -1.39
CA CYS A 243 17.51 -14.26 -0.69
C CYS A 243 16.35 -13.55 -1.43
N VAL A 244 16.33 -13.61 -2.77
CA VAL A 244 15.21 -13.13 -3.58
C VAL A 244 13.97 -13.98 -3.35
N GLU A 245 14.14 -15.30 -3.27
CA GLU A 245 13.06 -16.24 -2.97
C GLU A 245 12.49 -16.00 -1.57
N ASP A 246 13.34 -15.86 -0.55
CA ASP A 246 12.93 -15.56 0.82
C ASP A 246 12.13 -14.26 0.91
N PHE A 247 12.55 -13.22 0.18
CA PHE A 247 11.80 -11.97 0.09
C PHE A 247 10.39 -12.18 -0.49
N LEU A 248 10.29 -12.86 -1.64
CA LEU A 248 9.02 -13.06 -2.33
C LEU A 248 8.10 -14.02 -1.58
N MET A 249 8.65 -15.05 -0.94
CA MET A 249 7.93 -15.96 -0.04
C MET A 249 7.43 -15.22 1.19
N SER A 250 8.25 -14.37 1.79
CA SER A 250 7.86 -13.51 2.93
C SER A 250 6.73 -12.58 2.56
N ARG A 251 6.80 -11.95 1.38
CA ARG A 251 5.73 -11.08 0.86
C ARG A 251 4.42 -11.85 0.64
N PHE A 252 4.50 -13.02 0.03
CA PHE A 252 3.34 -13.88 -0.20
C PHE A 252 2.70 -14.31 1.13
N ALA A 253 3.51 -14.75 2.10
CA ALA A 253 3.04 -15.14 3.43
C ALA A 253 2.42 -13.96 4.18
N TRP A 254 3.04 -12.78 4.14
CA TRP A 254 2.53 -11.56 4.75
C TRP A 254 1.15 -11.16 4.21
N TYR A 255 0.99 -11.10 2.88
CA TYR A 255 -0.33 -10.81 2.28
C TYR A 255 -1.38 -11.85 2.69
N SER A 256 -1.00 -13.12 2.71
CA SER A 256 -1.93 -14.23 2.96
C SER A 256 -2.34 -14.35 4.42
N GLN A 257 -1.39 -14.21 5.35
CA GLN A 257 -1.55 -14.53 6.78
C GLN A 257 -1.74 -13.30 7.67
N VAL A 258 -1.40 -12.11 7.17
CA VAL A 258 -1.60 -10.84 7.88
C VAL A 258 -2.75 -10.08 7.23
N ILE A 259 -2.56 -9.65 5.99
CA ILE A 259 -3.52 -8.73 5.31
C ILE A 259 -4.84 -9.41 4.95
N ARG A 260 -4.80 -10.64 4.41
CA ARG A 260 -6.00 -11.40 4.00
C ARG A 260 -6.46 -12.42 5.02
N SER A 261 -5.83 -12.44 6.19
CA SER A 261 -6.29 -13.30 7.27
C SER A 261 -7.73 -12.98 7.61
N PRO A 262 -8.65 -13.96 7.60
CA PRO A 262 -10.06 -13.72 7.95
C PRO A 262 -10.23 -13.10 9.34
N ARG A 263 -9.22 -13.23 10.20
CA ARG A 263 -9.24 -12.63 11.53
C ARG A 263 -9.17 -11.11 11.48
N GLY A 264 -8.31 -10.55 10.61
CA GLY A 264 -8.06 -9.12 10.48
C GLY A 264 -8.92 -8.48 9.40
N SER A 265 -8.95 -9.07 8.19
CA SER A 265 -9.59 -8.46 7.03
C SER A 265 -11.10 -8.24 7.18
N ARG A 266 -11.75 -8.92 8.14
CA ARG A 266 -13.15 -8.66 8.51
C ARG A 266 -13.37 -7.23 8.99
N TYR A 267 -12.44 -6.68 9.79
CA TYR A 267 -12.56 -5.33 10.32
C TYR A 267 -12.31 -4.31 9.22
N ASP A 268 -11.38 -4.61 8.30
CA ASP A 268 -11.19 -3.78 7.12
C ASP A 268 -12.45 -3.74 6.25
N ALA A 269 -13.08 -4.89 6.00
CA ALA A 269 -14.32 -4.96 5.23
C ALA A 269 -15.48 -4.18 5.89
N ILE A 270 -15.61 -4.28 7.22
CA ILE A 270 -16.61 -3.53 8.00
C ILE A 270 -16.33 -2.02 7.91
N VAL A 271 -15.09 -1.59 8.15
CA VAL A 271 -14.72 -0.17 8.09
C VAL A 271 -14.89 0.39 6.70
N GLU A 272 -14.63 -0.39 5.64
CA GLU A 272 -14.93 0.02 4.27
C GLU A 272 -16.43 0.32 4.09
N LYS A 273 -17.32 -0.56 4.58
CA LYS A 273 -18.78 -0.35 4.52
C LYS A 273 -19.23 0.87 5.31
N ILE A 274 -18.70 1.05 6.53
CA ILE A 274 -18.98 2.22 7.37
C ILE A 274 -18.55 3.49 6.64
N THR A 275 -17.34 3.49 6.06
CA THR A 275 -16.81 4.64 5.32
C THR A 275 -17.69 5.00 4.14
N PHE A 276 -18.08 4.00 3.34
CA PHE A 276 -18.95 4.23 2.18
C PHE A 276 -20.29 4.84 2.59
N TYR A 277 -20.93 4.29 3.63
CA TYR A 277 -22.17 4.81 4.19
C TYR A 277 -22.01 6.27 4.64
N MET A 278 -20.93 6.58 5.36
CA MET A 278 -20.68 7.93 5.86
C MET A 278 -20.41 8.92 4.72
N LEU A 279 -19.78 8.49 3.61
CA LEU A 279 -19.62 9.33 2.40
C LEU A 279 -20.98 9.64 1.76
N GLU A 280 -21.85 8.64 1.64
CA GLU A 280 -23.21 8.80 1.09
C GLU A 280 -24.04 9.78 1.93
N LYS A 281 -23.96 9.66 3.27
CA LYS A 281 -24.65 10.54 4.21
C LYS A 281 -23.99 11.91 4.38
N GLY A 282 -22.79 12.12 3.86
CA GLY A 282 -22.02 13.36 4.05
C GLY A 282 -21.56 13.58 5.49
N LEU A 283 -21.34 12.48 6.23
CA LEU A 283 -20.88 12.51 7.62
C LEU A 283 -19.35 12.61 7.73
N ILE A 284 -18.62 12.21 6.69
CA ILE A 284 -17.16 12.38 6.59
C ILE A 284 -16.79 13.20 5.35
N TYR A 285 -15.58 13.76 5.37
CA TYR A 285 -15.03 14.50 4.25
C TYR A 285 -14.94 13.63 3.00
N ARG A 286 -15.49 14.13 1.91
CA ARG A 286 -15.41 13.51 0.59
C ARG A 286 -14.11 13.90 -0.09
N TYR A 287 -13.80 13.26 -1.21
CA TYR A 287 -12.52 13.47 -1.88
C TYR A 287 -12.33 14.93 -2.32
N SER A 288 -13.39 15.59 -2.79
CA SER A 288 -13.36 17.02 -3.13
C SER A 288 -13.04 17.92 -1.93
N ASP A 289 -13.61 17.64 -0.76
CA ASP A 289 -13.28 18.36 0.48
C ASP A 289 -11.80 18.23 0.82
N LEU A 290 -11.21 17.04 0.63
CA LEU A 290 -9.78 16.82 0.88
C LEU A 290 -8.90 17.67 -0.05
N LEU A 291 -9.23 17.75 -1.34
CA LEU A 291 -8.52 18.59 -2.30
C LEU A 291 -8.58 20.08 -1.91
N GLU A 292 -9.75 20.54 -1.49
CA GLU A 292 -9.93 21.92 -1.01
C GLU A 292 -9.09 22.19 0.24
N MET A 293 -9.11 21.29 1.24
CA MET A 293 -8.30 21.44 2.45
C MET A 293 -6.80 21.49 2.15
N ILE A 294 -6.32 20.64 1.25
CA ILE A 294 -4.90 20.63 0.87
C ILE A 294 -4.45 21.98 0.32
N SER A 295 -5.29 22.62 -0.50
CA SER A 295 -4.95 23.87 -1.19
C SER A 295 -5.22 25.12 -0.36
N SER A 296 -6.14 25.07 0.62
CA SER A 296 -6.61 26.26 1.35
C SER A 296 -6.39 26.23 2.87
N ASP A 297 -6.37 25.05 3.50
CA ASP A 297 -6.22 24.90 4.96
C ASP A 297 -5.45 23.61 5.32
N PRO A 298 -4.10 23.65 5.25
CA PRO A 298 -3.25 22.50 5.57
C PRO A 298 -3.43 21.99 7.00
N MET A 299 -3.80 22.87 7.94
CA MET A 299 -4.02 22.50 9.33
C MET A 299 -5.32 21.71 9.50
N LYS A 300 -6.35 22.03 8.73
CA LYS A 300 -7.55 21.19 8.64
C LYS A 300 -7.23 19.84 8.01
N PHE A 301 -6.40 19.78 6.97
CA PHE A 301 -5.97 18.51 6.38
C PHE A 301 -5.13 17.66 7.36
N LEU A 302 -4.29 18.28 8.20
CA LEU A 302 -3.54 17.59 9.28
C LEU A 302 -4.47 16.80 10.21
N HIS A 303 -5.67 17.31 10.48
CA HIS A 303 -6.67 16.65 11.31
C HIS A 303 -7.33 15.45 10.62
N TYR A 304 -7.28 15.34 9.29
CA TYR A 304 -7.82 14.20 8.55
C TYR A 304 -6.97 12.94 8.74
N ASN A 305 -7.13 12.25 9.86
CA ASN A 305 -6.35 11.06 10.24
C ASN A 305 -7.23 10.08 11.05
N ASP A 306 -6.65 9.00 11.58
CA ASP A 306 -7.42 7.94 12.25
C ASP A 306 -8.23 8.47 13.45
N ASN A 307 -7.71 9.48 14.15
CA ASN A 307 -8.43 10.11 15.27
C ASN A 307 -9.69 10.83 14.79
N TYR A 308 -9.62 11.53 13.65
CA TYR A 308 -10.79 12.16 13.02
C TYR A 308 -11.85 11.11 12.67
N PHE A 309 -11.44 10.02 12.01
CA PHE A 309 -12.38 8.97 11.64
C PHE A 309 -13.07 8.39 12.88
N MET A 310 -12.29 8.00 13.89
CA MET A 310 -12.83 7.43 15.13
C MET A 310 -13.74 8.41 15.87
N ALA A 311 -13.34 9.67 16.02
CA ALA A 311 -14.16 10.70 16.66
C ALA A 311 -15.48 10.93 15.91
N THR A 312 -15.43 10.91 14.58
CA THR A 312 -16.62 11.11 13.75
C THR A 312 -17.57 9.91 13.87
N VAL A 313 -17.07 8.68 13.76
CA VAL A 313 -17.89 7.45 13.95
C VAL A 313 -18.56 7.44 15.33
N ASN A 314 -17.81 7.74 16.40
CA ASN A 314 -18.36 7.78 17.76
C ASN A 314 -19.44 8.88 17.91
N SER A 315 -19.19 10.07 17.39
CA SER A 315 -20.14 11.19 17.46
C SER A 315 -21.41 10.90 16.65
N SER A 316 -21.27 10.35 15.45
CA SER A 316 -22.41 9.92 14.62
C SER A 316 -23.25 8.84 15.31
N LEU A 317 -22.61 7.89 16.00
CA LEU A 317 -23.33 6.89 16.79
C LEU A 317 -24.09 7.52 17.96
N ALA A 318 -23.46 8.43 18.71
CA ALA A 318 -24.08 9.11 19.84
C ALA A 318 -25.27 10.00 19.42
N ASN A 319 -25.20 10.61 18.24
CA ASN A 319 -26.25 11.45 17.68
C ASN A 319 -27.38 10.67 16.99
N GLY A 320 -27.29 9.33 16.92
CA GLY A 320 -28.32 8.49 16.32
C GLY A 320 -28.30 8.45 14.79
N GLU A 321 -27.20 8.84 14.14
CA GLU A 321 -27.09 8.88 12.67
C GLU A 321 -27.26 7.49 12.02
N PHE A 322 -27.00 6.41 12.76
CA PHE A 322 -27.16 5.03 12.30
C PHE A 322 -28.52 4.41 12.70
N ASP A 323 -29.39 5.10 13.45
CA ASP A 323 -30.62 4.49 13.99
C ASP A 323 -31.63 4.06 12.91
N GLY A 324 -31.59 4.74 11.76
CA GLY A 324 -32.40 4.40 10.58
C GLY A 324 -31.95 3.14 9.84
N ASP A 325 -30.72 2.67 10.08
CA ASP A 325 -30.10 1.52 9.40
C ASP A 325 -29.51 0.56 10.43
N LYS A 326 -30.29 -0.46 10.79
CA LYS A 326 -29.94 -1.41 11.86
C LYS A 326 -28.73 -2.27 11.50
N GLU A 327 -28.55 -2.63 10.23
CA GLU A 327 -27.39 -3.36 9.75
C GLU A 327 -26.14 -2.50 9.92
N MET A 328 -26.17 -1.25 9.45
CA MET A 328 -25.04 -0.33 9.60
C MET A 328 -24.73 -0.04 11.06
N LYS A 329 -25.76 0.16 11.90
CA LYS A 329 -25.58 0.36 13.34
C LYS A 329 -24.91 -0.83 14.00
N ASP A 330 -25.28 -2.06 13.63
CA ASP A 330 -24.63 -3.28 14.14
C ASP A 330 -23.17 -3.38 13.67
N MET A 331 -22.87 -3.06 12.40
CA MET A 331 -21.50 -2.97 11.88
C MET A 331 -20.65 -1.94 12.65
N VAL A 332 -21.20 -0.76 12.93
CA VAL A 332 -20.51 0.29 13.72
C VAL A 332 -20.23 -0.19 15.14
N LEU A 333 -21.21 -0.82 15.81
CA LEU A 333 -21.01 -1.38 17.15
C LEU A 333 -20.00 -2.53 17.13
N THR A 334 -20.00 -3.36 16.10
CA THR A 334 -19.03 -4.43 15.88
C THR A 334 -17.62 -3.86 15.77
N PHE A 335 -17.44 -2.79 14.98
CA PHE A 335 -16.16 -2.11 14.83
C PHE A 335 -15.68 -1.49 16.14
N LEU A 336 -16.54 -0.75 16.84
CA LEU A 336 -16.14 -0.02 18.06
C LEU A 336 -15.92 -0.91 19.28
N LEU A 337 -16.66 -2.02 19.39
CA LEU A 337 -16.67 -2.87 20.59
C LEU A 337 -16.04 -4.24 20.37
N GLU A 338 -15.58 -4.53 19.16
CA GLU A 338 -15.01 -5.83 18.77
C GLU A 338 -15.97 -7.01 19.05
N LYS A 339 -17.28 -6.79 18.91
CA LYS A 339 -18.31 -7.80 19.20
C LYS A 339 -18.99 -8.27 17.93
N GLY A 340 -19.24 -9.57 17.83
CA GLY A 340 -20.35 -10.06 17.00
C GLY A 340 -20.08 -10.26 15.51
N THR A 341 -18.83 -10.36 15.05
CA THR A 341 -18.54 -10.77 13.66
C THR A 341 -18.00 -12.19 13.56
N ARG A 342 -18.46 -12.93 12.54
CA ARG A 342 -18.05 -14.31 12.23
C ARG A 342 -17.61 -14.45 10.78
N THR A 343 -16.75 -15.43 10.53
CA THR A 343 -16.35 -15.85 9.19
C THR A 343 -17.15 -17.08 8.79
N ILE A 344 -17.77 -17.04 7.62
CA ILE A 344 -18.47 -18.19 7.04
C ILE A 344 -17.42 -19.10 6.39
N ARG A 345 -17.34 -20.35 6.85
CA ARG A 345 -16.39 -21.35 6.36
C ARG A 345 -17.13 -22.37 5.51
N LEU A 346 -17.03 -22.21 4.19
CA LEU A 346 -17.60 -23.12 3.19
C LEU A 346 -16.53 -23.44 2.13
N PRO A 347 -16.63 -24.59 1.43
CA PRO A 347 -15.68 -24.99 0.40
C PRO A 347 -15.43 -23.92 -0.68
N GLU A 348 -16.46 -23.15 -1.05
CA GLU A 348 -16.38 -22.06 -2.02
C GLU A 348 -15.48 -20.90 -1.57
N PHE A 349 -15.27 -20.75 -0.27
CA PHE A 349 -14.44 -19.70 0.33
C PHE A 349 -13.08 -20.22 0.84
N GLU A 350 -12.76 -21.49 0.63
CA GLU A 350 -11.46 -22.05 1.03
C GLU A 350 -10.32 -21.46 0.21
N HIS A 351 -9.30 -20.99 0.94
CA HIS A 351 -8.09 -20.44 0.35
C HIS A 351 -7.29 -21.53 -0.36
N ARG A 352 -6.83 -21.25 -1.57
CA ARG A 352 -6.06 -22.21 -2.39
C ARG A 352 -5.20 -21.53 -3.44
N LEU A 353 -4.14 -22.20 -3.90
CA LEU A 353 -3.38 -21.73 -5.06
C LEU A 353 -4.16 -22.02 -6.35
N VAL A 354 -4.14 -21.06 -7.27
CA VAL A 354 -4.72 -21.16 -8.60
C VAL A 354 -3.78 -20.53 -9.62
N GLU A 355 -3.86 -20.98 -10.87
CA GLU A 355 -3.14 -20.34 -11.97
C GLU A 355 -3.71 -18.94 -12.27
N GLN A 356 -2.82 -17.96 -12.44
CA GLN A 356 -3.11 -16.57 -12.76
C GLN A 356 -3.98 -16.46 -14.02
N GLY A 357 -5.15 -15.84 -13.89
CA GLY A 357 -6.06 -15.60 -15.02
C GLY A 357 -6.73 -16.85 -15.62
N SER A 358 -6.53 -18.02 -15.02
CA SER A 358 -7.03 -19.31 -15.53
C SER A 358 -8.57 -19.41 -15.53
N THR A 359 -9.10 -20.31 -16.37
CA THR A 359 -10.53 -20.63 -16.40
C THR A 359 -11.00 -21.23 -15.07
N GLU A 360 -10.13 -21.98 -14.38
CA GLU A 360 -10.43 -22.54 -13.07
C GLU A 360 -10.62 -21.45 -12.01
N ALA A 361 -9.69 -20.48 -11.92
CA ALA A 361 -9.81 -19.35 -11.00
C ALA A 361 -11.12 -18.58 -11.21
N LYS A 362 -11.49 -18.31 -12.48
CA LYS A 362 -12.76 -17.65 -12.82
C LYS A 362 -13.99 -18.47 -12.42
N LYS A 363 -13.93 -19.80 -12.59
CA LYS A 363 -15.00 -20.72 -12.19
C LYS A 363 -15.17 -20.76 -10.67
N LEU A 364 -14.08 -20.77 -9.92
CA LEU A 364 -14.09 -20.71 -8.45
C LEU A 364 -14.70 -19.38 -7.96
N MET A 365 -14.26 -18.25 -8.51
CA MET A 365 -14.87 -16.94 -8.20
C MET A 365 -16.37 -16.91 -8.50
N ARG A 366 -16.81 -17.43 -9.65
CA ARG A 366 -18.24 -17.49 -9.99
C ARG A 366 -19.04 -18.33 -8.98
N LYS A 367 -18.50 -19.47 -8.54
CA LYS A 367 -19.13 -20.29 -7.50
C LYS A 367 -19.23 -19.55 -6.17
N ALA A 368 -18.17 -18.84 -5.77
CA ALA A 368 -18.18 -18.03 -4.56
C ALA A 368 -19.28 -16.95 -4.62
N TYR A 369 -19.42 -16.23 -5.73
CA TYR A 369 -20.51 -15.25 -5.91
C TYR A 369 -21.90 -15.90 -5.87
N GLN A 370 -22.09 -17.05 -6.53
CA GLN A 370 -23.36 -17.77 -6.47
C GLN A 370 -23.71 -18.19 -5.03
N LYS A 371 -22.72 -18.63 -4.25
CA LYS A 371 -22.92 -18.97 -2.84
C LYS A 371 -23.26 -17.74 -1.99
N VAL A 372 -22.66 -16.58 -2.27
CA VAL A 372 -23.03 -15.31 -1.64
C VAL A 372 -24.49 -14.96 -1.93
N GLU A 373 -24.95 -15.04 -3.18
CA GLU A 373 -26.34 -14.76 -3.55
C GLU A 373 -27.33 -15.70 -2.84
N GLU A 374 -27.00 -16.99 -2.75
CA GLU A 374 -27.79 -18.00 -2.05
C GLU A 374 -27.95 -17.68 -0.55
N ILE A 375 -26.84 -17.38 0.13
CA ILE A 375 -26.85 -17.03 1.56
C ILE A 375 -27.59 -15.70 1.78
N GLN A 376 -27.38 -14.72 0.91
CA GLN A 376 -28.09 -13.44 0.99
C GLN A 376 -29.60 -13.64 0.87
N ALA A 377 -30.05 -14.48 -0.06
CA ALA A 377 -31.48 -14.78 -0.24
C ALA A 377 -32.10 -15.50 0.98
N LEU A 378 -31.32 -16.33 1.69
CA LEU A 378 -31.74 -16.94 2.95
C LEU A 378 -31.88 -15.89 4.06
N LEU A 379 -30.86 -15.06 4.26
CA LEU A 379 -30.88 -13.99 5.27
C LEU A 379 -31.99 -12.97 4.99
N SER A 380 -32.30 -12.65 3.73
CA SER A 380 -33.44 -11.79 3.40
C SER A 380 -34.81 -12.41 3.77
N LYS A 381 -34.90 -13.74 3.90
CA LYS A 381 -36.15 -14.44 4.27
C LYS A 381 -36.26 -14.70 5.78
N LYS A 382 -35.14 -15.01 6.44
CA LYS A 382 -35.11 -15.50 7.83
C LYS A 382 -34.36 -14.59 8.80
N GLY A 383 -33.59 -13.64 8.26
CA GLY A 383 -32.79 -12.69 9.01
C GLY A 383 -33.62 -11.60 9.69
N LYS A 384 -33.00 -11.01 10.69
CA LYS A 384 -33.40 -9.78 11.37
C LYS A 384 -32.89 -8.57 10.59
N LYS A 385 -33.30 -7.37 11.00
CA LYS A 385 -32.93 -6.12 10.32
C LYS A 385 -31.47 -5.72 10.55
N GLU A 386 -30.87 -6.25 11.61
CA GLU A 386 -29.47 -6.09 11.99
C GLU A 386 -28.56 -7.17 11.37
N ASP A 387 -29.13 -8.16 10.67
CA ASP A 387 -28.34 -9.25 10.08
C ASP A 387 -27.71 -8.82 8.76
N TRP A 388 -26.38 -8.92 8.72
CA TRP A 388 -25.59 -8.47 7.58
C TRP A 388 -24.57 -9.51 7.13
N MET A 389 -24.11 -9.35 5.89
CA MET A 389 -23.08 -10.17 5.28
C MET A 389 -22.19 -9.34 4.35
N ILE A 390 -20.88 -9.56 4.40
CA ILE A 390 -19.87 -8.87 3.58
C ILE A 390 -19.01 -9.89 2.85
N ALA A 391 -19.11 -9.88 1.52
CA ALA A 391 -18.18 -10.61 0.65
C ALA A 391 -16.91 -9.77 0.47
N ASP A 392 -15.81 -10.25 1.04
CA ASP A 392 -14.49 -9.62 0.98
C ASP A 392 -13.60 -10.44 0.03
N PHE A 393 -13.69 -10.12 -1.27
CA PHE A 393 -12.95 -10.82 -2.31
C PHE A 393 -11.73 -10.00 -2.76
N PRO A 394 -10.57 -10.65 -3.06
CA PRO A 394 -9.38 -9.94 -3.48
C PRO A 394 -9.61 -9.07 -4.73
N ARG A 395 -9.29 -7.77 -4.63
CA ARG A 395 -9.33 -6.83 -5.77
C ARG A 395 -8.11 -6.94 -6.68
N LYS A 396 -6.99 -7.41 -6.12
CA LYS A 396 -5.72 -7.67 -6.80
C LYS A 396 -5.27 -9.07 -6.43
N ASP A 397 -4.68 -9.76 -7.39
CA ASP A 397 -4.14 -11.10 -7.17
C ASP A 397 -2.93 -11.04 -6.23
N ILE A 398 -2.86 -12.01 -5.31
CA ILE A 398 -1.70 -12.21 -4.44
C ILE A 398 -0.78 -13.20 -5.14
N ILE A 399 0.31 -12.67 -5.69
CA ILE A 399 1.25 -13.40 -6.55
C ILE A 399 2.68 -13.28 -6.03
N PHE A 400 3.52 -14.23 -6.40
CA PHE A 400 4.97 -14.15 -6.18
C PHE A 400 5.60 -13.17 -7.16
N ILE A 401 5.38 -13.39 -8.44
CA ILE A 401 5.79 -12.48 -9.52
C ILE A 401 4.71 -12.48 -10.60
N LYS A 402 4.67 -11.42 -11.41
CA LYS A 402 3.85 -11.35 -12.60
C LYS A 402 4.33 -12.36 -13.61
N SER A 403 3.41 -13.12 -14.19
CA SER A 403 3.75 -14.04 -15.26
C SER A 403 4.19 -13.30 -16.53
N LYS A 404 5.10 -13.94 -17.27
CA LYS A 404 5.60 -13.43 -18.55
C LYS A 404 4.46 -13.23 -19.56
N ALA A 405 3.48 -14.13 -19.57
CA ALA A 405 2.30 -14.03 -20.43
C ALA A 405 1.46 -12.79 -20.12
N ASN A 406 1.26 -12.46 -18.83
CA ASN A 406 0.52 -11.27 -18.42
C ASN A 406 1.30 -9.99 -18.77
N ILE A 407 2.62 -9.98 -18.59
CA ILE A 407 3.46 -8.82 -18.96
C ILE A 407 3.41 -8.57 -20.47
N ILE A 408 3.57 -9.60 -21.30
CA ILE A 408 3.51 -9.46 -22.77
C ILE A 408 2.13 -8.96 -23.21
N LYS A 409 1.06 -9.35 -22.50
CA LYS A 409 -0.29 -8.88 -22.79
C LYS A 409 -0.50 -7.41 -22.42
N ASP A 410 0.07 -6.97 -21.29
CA ASP A 410 -0.12 -5.62 -20.76
C ASP A 410 0.82 -4.58 -21.38
N THR A 411 1.94 -5.03 -21.97
CA THR A 411 3.00 -4.16 -22.48
C THR A 411 3.04 -4.16 -24.01
N LYS A 412 3.45 -3.02 -24.58
CA LYS A 412 3.76 -2.91 -26.02
C LYS A 412 5.25 -3.10 -26.32
N SER A 413 6.06 -3.39 -25.30
CA SER A 413 7.50 -3.54 -25.44
C SER A 413 7.86 -4.91 -26.00
N GLU A 414 8.71 -4.94 -27.01
CA GLU A 414 9.26 -6.20 -27.54
C GLU A 414 10.29 -6.82 -26.58
N ASN A 415 10.80 -6.06 -25.61
CA ASN A 415 11.81 -6.53 -24.66
C ASN A 415 11.32 -6.44 -23.20
N VAL A 416 10.95 -7.59 -22.64
CA VAL A 416 10.49 -7.73 -21.25
C VAL A 416 11.56 -7.39 -20.18
N LEU A 417 12.85 -7.30 -20.56
CA LEU A 417 13.92 -6.89 -19.63
C LEU A 417 13.89 -5.40 -19.29
N ILE A 418 13.31 -4.57 -20.17
CA ILE A 418 13.15 -3.12 -19.95
C ILE A 418 11.78 -2.77 -19.33
N GLU A 419 11.01 -3.79 -18.93
CA GLU A 419 9.81 -3.59 -18.14
C GLU A 419 10.15 -3.43 -16.66
N ARG A 420 9.23 -2.81 -15.91
CA ARG A 420 9.36 -2.67 -14.45
C ARG A 420 9.44 -4.04 -13.77
N ASP A 421 8.41 -4.87 -13.96
CA ASP A 421 8.30 -6.24 -13.47
C ASP A 421 8.57 -7.23 -14.62
N PRO A 422 8.97 -8.49 -14.33
CA PRO A 422 9.23 -9.08 -13.03
C PRO A 422 10.67 -8.83 -12.59
N VAL A 423 11.10 -9.36 -11.45
CA VAL A 423 12.51 -9.30 -10.99
C VAL A 423 13.50 -9.79 -12.07
N LYS A 424 14.65 -9.10 -12.20
CA LYS A 424 15.73 -9.45 -13.13
C LYS A 424 16.95 -9.98 -12.38
N ILE A 425 17.49 -11.09 -12.86
CA ILE A 425 18.67 -11.78 -12.29
C ILE A 425 19.85 -11.64 -13.26
N SER A 426 21.00 -11.20 -12.76
CA SER A 426 22.23 -11.04 -13.55
C SER A 426 23.30 -12.09 -13.20
N TYR A 427 24.00 -12.57 -14.22
CA TYR A 427 25.06 -13.59 -14.12
C TYR A 427 26.44 -12.96 -14.29
N GLU A 428 27.50 -13.65 -13.84
CA GLU A 428 28.90 -13.15 -13.94
C GLU A 428 29.33 -12.85 -15.39
N GLY A 429 28.80 -13.60 -16.37
CA GLY A 429 29.02 -13.35 -17.80
C GLY A 429 28.25 -12.17 -18.40
N GLY A 430 27.55 -11.37 -17.59
CA GLY A 430 26.79 -10.19 -18.02
C GLY A 430 25.38 -10.48 -18.55
N ASN A 431 25.01 -11.75 -18.71
CA ASN A 431 23.67 -12.15 -19.10
C ASN A 431 22.65 -11.75 -18.03
N VAL A 432 21.46 -11.31 -18.44
CA VAL A 432 20.34 -10.96 -17.57
C VAL A 432 19.13 -11.80 -17.97
N ARG A 433 18.50 -12.44 -16.99
CA ARG A 433 17.27 -13.22 -17.18
C ARG A 433 16.17 -12.69 -16.28
N LEU A 434 14.92 -12.92 -16.66
CA LEU A 434 13.80 -12.76 -15.73
C LEU A 434 13.88 -13.85 -14.66
N LEU A 435 13.50 -13.55 -13.43
CA LEU A 435 13.43 -14.55 -12.35
C LEU A 435 12.54 -15.75 -12.75
N ALA A 436 11.46 -15.49 -13.49
CA ALA A 436 10.59 -16.53 -14.04
C ALA A 436 11.32 -17.51 -14.99
N ASP A 437 12.41 -17.08 -15.63
CA ASP A 437 13.20 -17.85 -16.58
C ASP A 437 14.51 -18.44 -15.94
N VAL A 438 14.66 -18.34 -14.61
CA VAL A 438 15.83 -18.89 -13.87
C VAL A 438 15.54 -20.33 -13.42
N GLU A 439 16.19 -21.29 -14.08
CA GLU A 439 15.89 -22.73 -13.96
C GLU A 439 16.05 -23.30 -12.54
N ASP A 440 17.00 -22.77 -11.77
CA ASP A 440 17.32 -23.20 -10.41
C ASP A 440 16.57 -22.40 -9.32
N SER A 441 15.60 -21.57 -9.72
CA SER A 441 14.72 -20.87 -8.77
C SER A 441 13.40 -21.61 -8.56
N ILE A 442 12.97 -21.77 -7.30
CA ILE A 442 11.63 -22.24 -6.92
C ILE A 442 10.55 -21.29 -7.48
N ILE A 443 10.82 -19.98 -7.48
CA ILE A 443 9.87 -18.97 -7.97
C ILE A 443 9.59 -19.16 -9.47
N SER A 444 10.54 -19.69 -10.26
CA SER A 444 10.29 -20.04 -11.68
C SER A 444 9.19 -21.11 -11.84
N ARG A 445 8.90 -21.91 -10.80
CA ARG A 445 7.80 -22.87 -10.80
C ARG A 445 6.50 -22.30 -10.25
N LEU A 446 6.58 -21.17 -9.53
CA LEU A 446 5.44 -20.49 -8.89
C LEU A 446 5.01 -19.20 -9.61
N HIS A 447 5.69 -18.82 -10.69
CA HIS A 447 5.49 -17.54 -11.38
C HIS A 447 4.08 -17.35 -11.98
N ASP A 448 3.36 -18.44 -12.24
CA ASP A 448 1.98 -18.44 -12.72
C ASP A 448 0.96 -18.65 -11.61
N GLN A 449 1.38 -18.75 -10.35
CA GLN A 449 0.48 -19.01 -9.22
C GLN A 449 -0.04 -17.71 -8.60
N ALA A 450 -1.30 -17.73 -8.20
CA ALA A 450 -1.97 -16.72 -7.40
C ALA A 450 -2.68 -17.37 -6.21
N HIS A 451 -2.78 -16.65 -5.10
CA HIS A 451 -3.53 -17.12 -3.93
C HIS A 451 -4.99 -16.67 -4.02
N PHE A 452 -5.88 -17.62 -4.29
CA PHE A 452 -7.32 -17.43 -4.20
C PHE A 452 -7.73 -17.35 -2.73
N THR A 453 -8.11 -16.16 -2.26
CA THR A 453 -8.41 -15.89 -0.84
C THR A 453 -9.75 -15.13 -0.65
N PRO A 454 -10.87 -15.64 -1.19
CA PRO A 454 -12.17 -15.04 -0.91
C PRO A 454 -12.53 -15.23 0.56
N ASN A 455 -13.10 -14.19 1.18
CA ASN A 455 -13.65 -14.26 2.51
C ASN A 455 -15.12 -13.87 2.49
N LEU A 456 -15.89 -14.45 3.40
CA LEU A 456 -17.27 -14.08 3.64
C LEU A 456 -17.49 -13.88 5.15
N PHE A 457 -17.94 -12.70 5.53
CA PHE A 457 -18.17 -12.31 6.91
C PHE A 457 -19.64 -12.03 7.15
N CYS A 458 -20.12 -12.25 8.37
CA CYS A 458 -21.48 -11.92 8.76
C CYS A 458 -21.57 -11.47 10.21
N SER A 459 -22.71 -10.88 10.56
CA SER A 459 -23.08 -10.64 11.96
C SER A 459 -23.24 -11.96 12.71
N HIS A 460 -23.16 -11.91 14.04
CA HIS A 460 -23.24 -13.11 14.86
C HIS A 460 -24.62 -13.75 14.79
N SER A 461 -25.68 -12.95 14.78
CA SER A 461 -27.06 -13.43 14.64
C SER A 461 -27.32 -14.01 13.25
N ALA A 462 -26.75 -13.43 12.18
CA ALA A 462 -26.79 -14.05 10.86
C ALA A 462 -26.10 -15.42 10.87
N TYR A 463 -24.93 -15.53 11.51
CA TYR A 463 -24.24 -16.81 11.67
C TYR A 463 -25.09 -17.87 12.39
N GLU A 464 -25.77 -17.50 13.48
CA GLU A 464 -26.66 -18.42 14.21
C GLU A 464 -27.80 -18.94 13.34
N ILE A 465 -28.35 -18.10 12.47
CA ILE A 465 -29.38 -18.50 11.49
C ILE A 465 -28.80 -19.52 10.51
N LEU A 466 -27.59 -19.29 9.99
CA LEU A 466 -26.96 -20.23 9.06
C LEU A 466 -26.70 -21.60 9.70
N VAL A 467 -26.29 -21.62 10.98
CA VAL A 467 -26.13 -22.87 11.74
C VAL A 467 -27.49 -23.57 11.93
N ALA A 468 -28.51 -22.83 12.37
CA ALA A 468 -29.85 -23.38 12.59
C ALA A 468 -30.49 -23.96 11.32
N GLU A 469 -30.16 -23.38 10.17
CA GLU A 469 -30.62 -23.82 8.85
C GLU A 469 -29.74 -24.91 8.22
N GLY A 470 -28.67 -25.34 8.92
CA GLY A 470 -27.75 -26.38 8.44
C GLY A 470 -26.90 -25.97 7.25
N TYR A 471 -26.73 -24.66 7.02
CA TYR A 471 -25.86 -24.14 5.95
C TYR A 471 -24.38 -24.22 6.34
N ILE A 472 -24.08 -24.11 7.63
CA ILE A 472 -22.73 -24.20 8.19
C ILE A 472 -22.77 -25.00 9.49
N GLU A 473 -21.64 -25.63 9.83
CA GLU A 473 -21.46 -26.43 11.05
C GLU A 473 -21.22 -25.59 12.32
#